data_AF-A0A1Y1W999-F1
#
_entry.id   AF-A0A1Y1W999-F1
#
_cell.length_a   1.000
_cell.length_b   1.000
_cell.length_c   1.000
_cell.angle_alpha   90.00
_cell.angle_beta   90.00
_cell.angle_gamma   90.00
#
_symmetry.space_group_name_H-M   'P 1'
#
loop_
_entity.id
_entity.type
_entity.pdbx_description
1 polymer ?
#
loop_
_entity_poly.entity_id
_entity_poly.type
_entity_poly.pdbx_seq_one_letter_code
_entity_poly.pdbx_strand_id
1 'polypeptide(L)'
;MGGHGYSGWWGAMGGPKQRGIVTYQLSPYEMKANAHLISKGTHNFFRRTSAQLGYILPAVFLFWGVTHFGKKRHEFINSKAGHAAGHSH
;
A
#
# COMPACT_ATOMS: atom_id res chain seq x y z
N MET A 1 38.44 -11.63 -1.09
CA MET A 1 37.39 -11.02 -0.25
C MET A 1 36.10 -10.97 -1.04
N GLY A 2 35.04 -11.59 -0.54
CA GLY A 2 33.71 -11.60 -1.14
C GLY A 2 32.85 -12.56 -0.34
N GLY A 3 32.27 -12.10 0.76
CA GLY A 3 31.47 -12.93 1.67
C GLY A 3 30.31 -13.58 0.95
N HIS A 4 30.07 -14.87 1.22
CA HIS A 4 28.94 -15.61 0.68
C HIS A 4 27.64 -15.04 1.28
N GLY A 5 26.99 -14.13 0.54
CA GLY A 5 25.66 -13.63 0.87
C GLY A 5 24.56 -14.62 0.45
N TYR A 6 23.31 -14.27 0.74
CA TYR A 6 22.12 -15.05 0.34
C TYR A 6 21.78 -14.96 -1.17
N SER A 7 22.65 -14.36 -1.99
CA SER A 7 22.50 -14.23 -3.43
C SER A 7 23.85 -14.37 -4.12
N GLY A 8 23.87 -15.09 -5.25
CA GLY A 8 25.04 -15.24 -6.12
C GLY A 8 24.89 -14.52 -7.47
N TRP A 9 25.49 -15.07 -8.53
CA TRP A 9 25.45 -14.50 -9.88
C TRP A 9 24.68 -15.39 -10.87
N TRP A 10 24.51 -14.93 -12.13
CA TRP A 10 23.99 -15.76 -13.21
C TRP A 10 24.76 -17.08 -13.30
N GLY A 11 24.03 -18.20 -13.28
CA GLY A 11 24.59 -19.55 -13.24
C GLY A 11 24.84 -20.11 -11.82
N ALA A 12 24.86 -19.27 -10.78
CA ALA A 12 25.08 -19.70 -9.39
C ALA A 12 24.35 -18.80 -8.38
N MET A 13 23.04 -18.56 -8.55
CA MET A 13 22.27 -17.64 -7.71
C MET A 13 22.11 -18.08 -6.24
N GLY A 14 22.46 -19.31 -5.88
CA GLY A 14 22.37 -19.81 -4.50
C GLY A 14 20.99 -20.35 -4.10
N GLY A 15 20.06 -20.47 -5.05
CA GLY A 15 18.76 -21.12 -4.83
C GLY A 15 18.84 -22.66 -4.80
N PRO A 16 17.74 -23.33 -4.41
CA PRO A 16 17.67 -24.79 -4.43
C PRO A 16 17.79 -25.33 -5.87
N LYS A 17 18.29 -26.57 -6.01
CA LYS A 17 18.36 -27.24 -7.32
C LYS A 17 16.95 -27.44 -7.88
N GLN A 18 16.69 -26.94 -9.08
CA GLN A 18 15.42 -27.08 -9.80
C GLN A 18 15.57 -28.10 -10.92
N ARG A 19 14.65 -29.08 -11.02
CA ARG A 19 14.61 -30.07 -12.10
C ARG A 19 13.16 -30.35 -12.46
N GLY A 20 12.86 -30.45 -13.75
CA GLY A 20 11.52 -30.80 -14.25
C GLY A 20 10.54 -29.63 -14.41
N ILE A 21 11.00 -28.38 -14.25
CA ILE A 21 10.19 -27.19 -14.51
C ILE A 21 10.48 -26.72 -15.94
N VAL A 22 9.45 -26.65 -16.78
CA VAL A 22 9.54 -26.15 -18.15
C VAL A 22 8.75 -24.84 -18.26
N THR A 23 9.42 -23.79 -18.72
CA THR A 23 8.83 -22.45 -18.86
C THR A 23 8.67 -22.11 -20.32
N TYR A 24 7.46 -21.69 -20.71
CA TYR A 24 7.15 -21.21 -22.06
C TYR A 24 6.92 -19.71 -22.03
N GLN A 25 7.43 -19.02 -23.05
CA GLN A 25 7.26 -17.58 -23.23
C GLN A 25 7.03 -17.28 -24.71
N LEU A 26 6.22 -16.26 -24.98
CA LEU A 26 5.99 -15.74 -26.33
C LEU A 26 6.80 -14.46 -26.52
N SER A 27 7.20 -14.16 -27.76
CA SER A 27 7.89 -12.91 -28.05
C SER A 27 6.98 -11.71 -27.72
N PRO A 28 7.49 -10.65 -27.06
CA PRO A 28 6.69 -9.47 -26.78
C PRO A 28 6.13 -8.78 -28.03
N TYR A 29 6.78 -8.96 -29.18
CA TYR A 29 6.33 -8.41 -30.48
C TYR A 29 5.13 -9.17 -31.07
N GLU A 30 4.83 -10.37 -30.56
CA GLU A 30 3.67 -11.16 -30.94
C GLU A 30 2.49 -10.95 -29.96
N MET A 31 2.72 -10.22 -28.88
CA MET A 31 1.73 -9.92 -27.84
C MET A 31 1.19 -8.50 -27.96
N LYS A 32 -0.09 -8.32 -27.60
CA LYS A 32 -0.66 -6.98 -27.40
C LYS A 32 -0.21 -6.45 -26.04
N ALA A 33 0.52 -5.33 -26.00
CA ALA A 33 1.09 -4.77 -24.78
C ALA A 33 0.08 -4.54 -23.64
N ASN A 34 -1.12 -4.04 -23.95
CA ASN A 34 -2.17 -3.71 -22.97
C ASN A 34 -3.43 -4.60 -23.12
N ALA A 35 -3.26 -5.87 -23.49
CA ALA A 35 -4.38 -6.79 -23.62
C ALA A 35 -5.20 -6.84 -22.32
N HIS A 36 -6.52 -6.65 -22.43
CA HIS A 36 -7.48 -6.76 -21.32
C HIS A 36 -7.25 -5.80 -20.14
N LEU A 37 -6.52 -4.70 -20.35
CA LEU A 37 -6.28 -3.71 -19.30
C LEU A 37 -7.59 -3.21 -18.67
N ILE A 38 -8.58 -2.91 -19.51
CA ILE A 38 -9.89 -2.44 -19.04
C ILE A 38 -10.78 -3.61 -18.61
N SER A 39 -10.94 -4.63 -19.45
CA SER A 39 -11.91 -5.70 -19.20
C SER A 39 -11.55 -6.63 -18.04
N LYS A 40 -10.25 -6.81 -17.74
CA LYS A 40 -9.78 -7.65 -16.61
C LYS A 40 -8.98 -6.86 -15.58
N GLY A 41 -8.17 -5.90 -16.03
CA GLY A 41 -7.29 -5.14 -15.14
C GLY A 41 -8.04 -4.30 -14.12
N THR A 42 -9.16 -3.68 -14.49
CA THR A 42 -10.00 -2.89 -13.56
C THR A 42 -10.57 -3.74 -12.43
N HIS A 43 -11.19 -4.88 -12.77
CA HIS A 43 -11.72 -5.80 -11.76
C HIS A 43 -10.62 -6.34 -10.84
N ASN A 44 -9.47 -6.70 -11.40
CA ASN A 44 -8.34 -7.16 -10.61
C ASN A 44 -7.80 -6.06 -9.67
N PHE A 45 -7.76 -4.80 -10.14
CA PHE A 45 -7.39 -3.66 -9.31
C PHE A 45 -8.34 -3.52 -8.12
N PHE A 46 -9.66 -3.49 -8.36
CA PHE A 46 -10.63 -3.38 -7.27
C PHE A 46 -10.52 -4.53 -6.27
N ARG A 47 -10.43 -5.78 -6.75
CA ARG A 47 -10.27 -6.97 -5.91
C ARG A 47 -9.02 -6.92 -5.04
N ARG A 48 -7.89 -6.43 -5.58
CA ARG A 48 -6.63 -6.32 -4.82
C ARG A 48 -6.65 -5.16 -3.84
N THR A 49 -7.19 -4.01 -4.25
CA THR A 49 -7.28 -2.82 -3.39
C THR A 49 -8.24 -3.07 -2.23
N SER A 50 -9.41 -3.66 -2.47
CA SER A 50 -10.40 -3.93 -1.42
C SER A 50 -9.87 -4.85 -0.33
N ALA A 51 -9.05 -5.84 -0.69
CA ALA A 51 -8.41 -6.75 0.28
C ALA A 51 -7.44 -6.04 1.24
N GLN A 52 -6.93 -4.86 0.87
CA GLN A 52 -6.00 -4.08 1.70
C GLN A 52 -6.69 -2.96 2.49
N LEU A 53 -7.89 -2.54 2.08
CA LEU A 53 -8.62 -1.46 2.74
C LEU A 53 -8.84 -1.73 4.23
N GLY A 54 -9.11 -2.98 4.63
CA GLY A 54 -9.27 -3.34 6.04
C GLY A 54 -8.04 -3.06 6.92
N TYR A 55 -6.84 -3.09 6.35
CA TYR A 55 -5.59 -2.82 7.08
C TYR A 55 -5.21 -1.33 7.05
N ILE A 56 -5.53 -0.63 5.95
CA ILE A 56 -5.13 0.77 5.74
C ILE A 56 -6.15 1.74 6.37
N LEU A 57 -7.45 1.49 6.18
CA LEU A 57 -8.51 2.40 6.59
C LEU A 57 -8.51 2.69 8.10
N PRO A 58 -8.29 1.73 9.02
CA PRO A 58 -8.27 2.04 10.45
C PRO A 58 -7.21 3.09 10.80
N ALA A 59 -6.00 2.97 10.27
CA ALA A 59 -4.92 3.93 10.53
C ALA A 59 -5.25 5.31 9.94
N VAL A 60 -5.80 5.35 8.72
CA VAL A 60 -6.21 6.60 8.05
C VAL A 60 -7.32 7.31 8.84
N PHE A 61 -8.36 6.58 9.23
CA PHE A 61 -9.47 7.16 9.99
C PHE A 61 -9.08 7.57 11.40
N LEU A 62 -8.20 6.82 12.07
CA LEU A 62 -7.66 7.20 13.37
C LEU A 62 -6.94 8.54 13.27
N PHE A 63 -5.99 8.66 12.32
CA PHE A 63 -5.21 9.89 12.14
C PHE A 63 -6.10 11.08 11.77
N TRP A 64 -7.03 10.87 10.84
CA TRP A 64 -7.99 11.90 10.46
C TRP A 64 -8.87 12.30 11.65
N GLY A 65 -9.36 11.34 12.43
CA GLY A 65 -10.20 11.60 13.61
C GLY A 65 -9.49 12.41 14.69
N VAL A 66 -8.24 12.05 15.03
CA VAL A 66 -7.43 12.76 16.04
C VAL A 66 -7.14 14.19 15.59
N THR A 67 -6.73 14.38 14.33
CA THR A 67 -6.42 15.72 13.81
C THR A 67 -7.66 16.59 13.68
N HIS A 68 -8.80 16.03 13.28
CA HIS A 68 -10.07 16.75 13.18
C HIS A 68 -10.59 17.18 14.55
N PHE A 69 -10.54 16.27 15.54
CA PHE A 69 -10.89 16.58 16.92
C PHE A 69 -9.98 17.68 17.48
N GLY A 70 -8.66 17.55 17.29
CA GLY A 70 -7.68 18.53 17.77
C GLY A 70 -7.92 19.93 17.22
N LYS A 71 -8.17 20.06 15.90
CA LYS A 71 -8.48 21.34 15.26
C LYS A 71 -9.75 21.97 15.82
N LYS A 72 -10.85 21.20 15.88
CA LYS A 72 -12.12 21.69 16.44
C LYS A 72 -11.99 22.11 17.89
N ARG A 73 -11.27 21.34 18.70
CA ARG A 73 -11.06 21.66 20.11
C ARG A 73 -10.21 22.92 20.28
N HIS A 74 -9.16 23.07 19.48
CA HIS A 74 -8.31 24.26 19.48
C HIS A 74 -9.09 25.52 19.07
N GLU A 75 -9.87 25.46 17.99
CA GLU A 75 -10.76 26.55 17.56
C GLU A 75 -11.78 26.91 18.64
N PHE A 76 -12.38 25.91 19.30
CA PHE A 76 -13.34 26.15 20.38
C PHE A 76 -12.70 26.88 21.55
N ILE A 77 -11.54 26.44 22.05
CA ILE A 77 -10.86 27.06 23.19
C ILE A 77 -10.50 28.53 22.89
N ASN A 78 -10.05 28.83 21.67
CA ASN A 78 -9.70 30.20 21.26
C ASN A 78 -10.93 31.07 20.91
N SER A 79 -12.13 30.49 20.89
CA SER A 79 -13.36 31.25 20.64
C SER A 79 -13.84 32.01 21.89
N LYS A 80 -14.68 33.03 21.70
CA LYS A 80 -15.30 33.76 22.83
C LYS A 80 -16.08 32.82 23.76
N ALA A 81 -16.81 31.86 23.20
CA ALA A 81 -17.57 30.87 23.97
C ALA A 81 -16.65 29.92 24.75
N GLY A 82 -15.50 29.55 24.19
CA GLY A 82 -14.49 28.74 24.86
C GLY A 82 -13.81 29.47 26.02
N HIS A 83 -13.47 30.76 25.84
CA HIS A 83 -12.96 31.59 26.92
C HIS A 83 -13.98 31.76 28.05
N ALA A 84 -15.26 31.96 27.74
CA ALA A 84 -16.33 32.03 28.74
C ALA A 84 -16.50 30.70 29.52
N ALA A 85 -16.42 29.56 28.82
CA ALA A 85 -16.51 28.23 29.43
C ALA A 85 -15.24 27.79 30.19
N GLY A 86 -14.07 28.36 29.84
CA GLY A 86 -12.81 28.09 30.53
C GLY A 86 -12.60 28.95 31.79
N HIS A 87 -13.24 30.12 31.85
CA HIS A 87 -13.19 31.04 32.99
C HIS A 87 -14.22 30.72 34.09
N SER A 88 -15.09 29.71 33.87
CA SER A 88 -16.08 29.23 34.85
C SER A 88 -15.58 28.09 35.75
N HIS A 89 -14.26 27.94 35.88
CA HIS A 89 -13.57 27.01 36.77
C HIS A 89 -12.60 27.76 37.69
#